data_AF-A0A5K0WX27-F1
#
_entry.id   AF-A0A5K0WX27-F1
#
_cell.length_a   1.000
_cell.length_b   1.000
_cell.length_c   1.000
_cell.angle_alpha   90.00
_cell.angle_beta   90.00
_cell.angle_gamma   90.00
#
_symmetry.space_group_name_H-M   'P 1'
#
loop_
_entity.id
_entity.type
_entity.pdbx_description
1 polymer ?
#
loop_
_entity_poly.entity_id
_entity_poly.type
_entity_poly.pdbx_seq_one_letter_code
_entity_poly.pdbx_strand_id
1 'polypeptide(L)'
;MNTSLFFQMLVVLTLKGHLCLFTKEGDELHRTNYLIDGSAIDDMIVYHTHSTNIFGNPEKACHNSIAVRGATIYVLGQTHLVASRLLPWKERVRVLQKAGDWMGALDMAMKLYDGHSHGVIDLPRTTDAIRESIMPFLVELVTGYVDEVFSYISVAFCSQIEKLQLADNTKENPFHTEINEQYARVGGVAVEFCVHINRIDILFDDIFTKFTAVQQG
;
A
#
# COMPACT_ATOMS: atom_id res chain seq x y z
N MET A 1 -37.82 26.05 15.42
CA MET A 1 -38.18 25.40 14.14
C MET A 1 -37.04 24.48 13.75
N ASN A 2 -37.34 23.19 13.60
CA ASN A 2 -36.37 22.09 13.45
C ASN A 2 -35.45 22.26 12.23
N THR A 3 -34.16 22.48 12.47
CA THR A 3 -33.10 22.33 11.47
C THR A 3 -32.42 20.96 11.69
N SER A 4 -33.10 19.87 11.34
CA SER A 4 -32.52 18.51 11.42
C SER A 4 -32.98 17.60 10.27
N LEU A 5 -33.14 18.17 9.09
CA LEU A 5 -33.38 17.42 7.85
C LEU A 5 -32.31 17.82 6.83
N PHE A 6 -31.04 17.55 7.16
CA PHE A 6 -30.09 17.33 6.08
C PHE A 6 -30.52 16.05 5.39
N PHE A 7 -31.27 16.21 4.30
CA PHE A 7 -31.56 15.14 3.36
C PHE A 7 -30.25 14.39 3.09
N GLN A 8 -30.23 13.12 3.48
CA GLN A 8 -29.09 12.26 3.28
C GLN A 8 -29.04 11.97 1.77
N MET A 9 -28.37 12.84 1.03
CA MET A 9 -28.21 12.74 -0.41
C MET A 9 -27.01 11.84 -0.73
N LEU A 10 -27.15 11.01 -1.75
CA LEU A 10 -26.11 10.10 -2.20
C LEU A 10 -25.57 10.57 -3.55
N VAL A 11 -24.26 10.80 -3.64
CA VAL A 11 -23.60 11.09 -4.92
C VAL A 11 -22.89 9.83 -5.40
N VAL A 12 -23.21 9.37 -6.61
CA VAL A 12 -22.63 8.18 -7.24
C VAL A 12 -21.92 8.56 -8.54
N LEU A 13 -20.63 8.26 -8.64
CA LEU A 13 -19.90 8.28 -9.90
C LEU A 13 -20.11 6.95 -10.63
N THR A 14 -20.57 7.02 -11.87
CA THR A 14 -20.88 5.85 -12.71
C THR A 14 -19.73 5.54 -13.67
N LEU A 15 -19.61 4.26 -14.06
CA LEU A 15 -18.62 3.80 -15.06
C LEU A 15 -18.78 4.45 -16.44
N LYS A 16 -19.90 5.12 -16.69
CA LYS A 16 -20.18 5.86 -17.93
C LYS A 16 -19.72 7.34 -17.85
N GLY A 17 -19.01 7.72 -16.79
CA GLY A 17 -18.55 9.10 -16.61
C GLY A 17 -19.65 10.06 -16.18
N HIS A 18 -20.71 9.57 -15.53
CA HIS A 18 -21.74 10.43 -14.95
C HIS A 18 -21.61 10.51 -13.44
N LEU A 19 -21.78 11.70 -12.88
CA LEU A 19 -22.01 11.88 -11.45
C LEU A 19 -23.50 12.10 -11.23
N CYS A 20 -24.14 11.17 -10.53
CA CYS A 20 -25.57 11.16 -10.25
C CYS A 20 -25.79 11.48 -8.77
N LEU A 21 -26.68 12.43 -8.48
CA LEU A 21 -27.16 12.74 -7.14
C LEU A 21 -28.50 12.03 -6.94
N PHE A 22 -28.67 11.33 -5.84
CA PHE A 22 -29.89 10.62 -5.47
C PHE A 22 -30.44 11.10 -4.12
N THR A 23 -31.76 11.03 -3.97
CA THR A 23 -32.43 11.08 -2.67
C THR A 23 -32.11 9.84 -1.84
N LYS A 24 -32.46 9.87 -0.55
CA LYS A 24 -32.35 8.69 0.32
C LYS A 24 -33.26 7.55 -0.14
N GLU A 25 -34.37 7.90 -0.79
CA GLU A 25 -35.39 7.01 -1.32
C GLU A 25 -34.97 6.37 -2.66
N GLY A 26 -33.85 6.82 -3.25
CA GLY A 26 -33.28 6.27 -4.48
C GLY A 26 -33.69 6.99 -5.75
N ASP A 27 -34.37 8.13 -5.66
CA ASP A 27 -34.75 8.94 -6.81
C ASP A 27 -33.57 9.79 -7.30
N GLU A 28 -33.30 9.79 -8.61
CA GLU A 28 -32.25 10.61 -9.21
C GLU A 28 -32.67 12.09 -9.22
N LEU A 29 -31.94 12.92 -8.48
CA LEU A 29 -32.13 14.37 -8.40
C LEU A 29 -31.39 15.11 -9.50
N HIS A 30 -30.17 14.67 -9.83
CA HIS A 30 -29.31 15.36 -10.78
C HIS A 30 -28.32 14.40 -11.44
N ARG A 31 -27.95 14.70 -12.68
CA ARG A 31 -26.91 14.01 -13.43
C ARG A 31 -26.01 15.01 -14.13
N THR A 32 -24.72 14.89 -13.89
CA THR A 32 -23.69 15.65 -14.60
C THR A 32 -22.86 14.68 -15.43
N ASN A 33 -22.69 14.98 -16.73
CA ASN A 33 -21.86 14.20 -17.63
C ASN A 33 -20.43 14.77 -17.63
N TYR A 34 -19.43 13.90 -17.55
CA TYR A 34 -18.03 14.23 -17.80
C TYR A 34 -17.61 13.55 -19.10
N LEU A 35 -17.08 14.33 -20.04
CA LEU A 35 -16.51 13.81 -21.27
C LEU A 35 -15.24 13.03 -20.90
N ILE A 36 -15.29 11.70 -21.06
CA ILE A 36 -14.09 10.85 -21.18
C ILE A 36 -13.64 10.96 -22.64
N ASP A 37 -13.33 12.18 -23.10
CA ASP A 37 -12.73 12.37 -24.42
C ASP A 37 -11.30 12.83 -24.18
N GLY A 38 -10.35 11.95 -24.46
CA GLY A 38 -8.96 12.00 -23.98
C GLY A 38 -8.09 13.09 -24.61
N SER A 39 -8.61 14.31 -24.79
CA SER A 39 -7.90 15.42 -25.43
C SER A 39 -7.99 16.76 -24.71
N ALA A 40 -8.48 16.83 -23.46
CA ALA A 40 -8.49 18.09 -22.71
C ALA A 40 -7.50 18.03 -21.54
N ILE A 41 -6.63 19.04 -21.47
CA ILE A 41 -5.54 19.23 -20.51
C ILE A 41 -6.03 19.42 -19.05
N ASP A 42 -7.32 19.18 -18.76
CA ASP A 42 -7.90 19.33 -17.43
C ASP A 42 -8.99 18.26 -17.20
N ASP A 43 -8.58 17.02 -16.92
CA ASP A 43 -9.41 15.90 -16.45
C ASP A 43 -9.91 16.14 -14.99
N MET A 44 -10.36 17.36 -14.69
CA MET A 44 -10.76 17.76 -13.34
C MET A 44 -12.24 17.43 -13.14
N ILE A 45 -12.53 16.30 -12.49
CA ILE A 45 -13.90 16.03 -12.00
C ILE A 45 -14.17 17.00 -10.86
N VAL A 46 -15.07 17.96 -11.08
CA VAL A 46 -15.55 18.88 -10.05
C VAL A 46 -17.06 18.82 -9.96
N TYR A 47 -17.57 18.73 -8.73
CA TYR A 47 -18.98 18.88 -8.43
C TYR A 47 -19.19 19.77 -7.21
N HIS A 48 -20.19 20.63 -7.31
CA HIS A 48 -20.60 21.56 -6.27
C HIS A 48 -22.09 21.44 -6.03
N THR A 49 -22.51 21.51 -4.76
CA THR A 49 -23.91 21.73 -4.46
C THR A 49 -24.29 23.19 -4.74
N HIS A 50 -25.57 23.44 -4.97
CA HIS A 50 -26.10 24.77 -5.18
C HIS A 50 -27.22 25.02 -4.17
N SER A 51 -27.26 26.22 -3.60
CA SER A 51 -28.36 26.71 -2.77
C SER A 51 -29.13 27.77 -3.52
N THR A 52 -30.46 27.79 -3.38
CA THR A 52 -31.29 28.82 -3.99
C THR A 52 -31.32 30.06 -3.09
N ASN A 53 -31.00 31.23 -3.64
CA ASN A 53 -31.08 32.49 -2.89
C ASN A 53 -32.53 33.00 -2.79
N ILE A 54 -32.71 34.11 -2.07
CA ILE A 54 -34.04 34.73 -1.85
C ILE A 54 -34.75 35.16 -3.16
N PHE A 55 -34.01 35.25 -4.27
CA PHE A 55 -34.52 35.62 -5.60
C PHE A 55 -34.74 34.40 -6.50
N GLY A 56 -34.58 33.18 -5.99
CA GLY A 56 -34.72 31.97 -6.79
C GLY A 56 -33.49 31.60 -7.63
N ASN A 57 -32.39 32.34 -7.51
CA ASN A 57 -31.18 32.08 -8.30
C ASN A 57 -30.31 31.02 -7.61
N PRO A 58 -29.73 30.08 -8.37
CA PRO A 58 -28.78 29.12 -7.82
C PRO A 58 -27.45 29.81 -7.50
N GLU A 59 -27.04 29.76 -6.24
CA GLU A 59 -25.72 30.17 -5.76
C GLU A 59 -24.89 28.93 -5.41
N LYS A 60 -23.60 28.95 -5.74
CA LYS A 60 -22.69 27.84 -5.42
C LYS A 60 -22.58 27.69 -3.90
N ALA A 61 -22.98 26.53 -3.42
CA ALA A 61 -22.72 26.10 -2.06
C ALA A 61 -21.37 25.36 -2.05
N CYS A 62 -20.36 25.96 -1.41
CA CYS A 62 -19.04 25.34 -1.32
C CYS A 62 -19.03 24.10 -0.39
N HIS A 63 -20.02 23.95 0.49
CA HIS A 63 -20.17 22.74 1.28
C HIS A 63 -20.63 21.56 0.41
N ASN A 64 -20.22 20.34 0.73
CA ASN A 64 -20.53 19.12 -0.04
C ASN A 64 -20.02 19.17 -1.50
N SER A 65 -18.77 19.56 -1.71
CA SER A 65 -18.12 19.57 -3.03
C SER A 65 -17.07 18.46 -3.17
N ILE A 66 -16.87 17.96 -4.38
CA ILE A 66 -15.78 17.04 -4.70
C ILE A 66 -14.94 17.61 -5.84
N ALA A 67 -13.63 17.46 -5.74
CA ALA A 67 -12.68 17.82 -6.80
C ALA A 67 -11.61 16.74 -6.92
N VAL A 68 -11.22 16.38 -8.14
CA VAL A 68 -10.12 15.45 -8.41
C VAL A 68 -8.97 16.21 -9.05
N ARG A 69 -7.78 16.12 -8.47
CA ARG A 69 -6.56 16.71 -9.05
C ARG A 69 -5.44 15.68 -9.03
N GLY A 70 -5.01 15.25 -10.21
CA GLY A 70 -4.04 14.17 -10.37
C GLY A 70 -4.54 12.89 -9.69
N ALA A 71 -3.71 12.32 -8.82
CA ALA A 71 -4.03 11.10 -8.08
C ALA A 71 -4.82 11.33 -6.77
N THR A 72 -5.29 12.57 -6.51
CA THR A 72 -5.92 12.97 -5.25
C THR A 72 -7.36 13.40 -5.47
N ILE A 73 -8.25 12.89 -4.61
CA ILE A 73 -9.65 13.27 -4.49
C ILE A 73 -9.80 14.15 -3.24
N TYR A 74 -10.39 15.32 -3.41
CA TYR A 74 -10.75 16.24 -2.35
C TYR A 74 -12.27 16.21 -2.16
N VAL A 75 -12.73 15.93 -0.95
CA VAL A 75 -14.14 15.93 -0.56
C VAL A 75 -14.32 16.97 0.53
N LEU A 76 -14.97 18.07 0.19
CA LEU A 76 -15.33 19.14 1.11
C LEU A 76 -16.73 18.86 1.66
N GLY A 77 -16.81 18.37 2.89
CA GLY A 77 -18.06 18.27 3.63
C GLY A 77 -18.49 19.61 4.24
N GLN A 78 -19.48 19.57 5.13
CA GLN A 78 -19.95 20.79 5.82
C GLN A 78 -18.97 21.29 6.89
N THR A 79 -18.24 20.39 7.54
CA THR A 79 -17.35 20.68 8.68
C THR A 79 -15.90 20.25 8.45
N HIS A 80 -15.65 19.40 7.46
CA HIS A 80 -14.35 18.77 7.24
C HIS A 80 -13.99 18.72 5.76
N LEU A 81 -12.71 18.86 5.46
CA LEU A 81 -12.13 18.57 4.15
C LEU A 81 -11.37 17.24 4.26
N VAL A 82 -11.74 16.27 3.43
CA VAL A 82 -11.05 14.98 3.30
C VAL A 82 -10.26 15.00 2.00
N ALA A 83 -8.97 14.67 2.06
CA ALA A 83 -8.15 14.43 0.88
C ALA A 83 -7.74 12.95 0.87
N SER A 84 -8.06 12.23 -0.20
CA SER A 84 -7.67 10.84 -0.41
C SER A 84 -6.80 10.74 -1.65
N ARG A 85 -5.63 10.10 -1.55
CA ARG A 85 -4.66 10.02 -2.65
C ARG A 85 -4.35 8.56 -2.97
N LEU A 86 -4.35 8.23 -4.26
CA LEU A 86 -3.76 6.98 -4.73
C LEU A 86 -2.25 7.02 -4.51
N LEU A 87 -1.74 6.08 -3.72
CA LEU A 87 -0.31 5.94 -3.50
C LEU A 87 0.38 5.37 -4.75
N PRO A 88 1.53 5.94 -5.17
CA PRO A 88 2.47 5.30 -6.09
C PRO A 88 2.80 3.88 -5.64
N TRP A 89 3.06 2.99 -6.59
CA TRP A 89 3.37 1.58 -6.30
C TRP A 89 4.44 1.41 -5.23
N LYS A 90 5.51 2.21 -5.31
CA LYS A 90 6.65 2.14 -4.39
C LYS A 90 6.26 2.57 -2.99
N GLU A 91 5.37 3.55 -2.86
CA GLU A 91 4.87 3.99 -1.55
C GLU A 91 3.97 2.93 -0.91
N ARG A 92 3.16 2.20 -1.71
CA ARG A 92 2.31 1.12 -1.18
C ARG A 92 3.12 0.04 -0.48
N VAL A 93 4.21 -0.40 -1.11
CA VAL A 93 5.09 -1.40 -0.51
C VAL A 93 5.83 -0.84 0.70
N ARG A 94 6.33 0.40 0.63
CA ARG A 94 7.06 1.04 1.73
C ARG A 94 6.22 1.28 2.98
N VAL A 95 4.91 1.51 2.84
CA VAL A 95 4.03 1.66 4.00
C VAL A 95 3.96 0.35 4.80
N LEU A 96 3.88 -0.79 4.12
CA LEU A 96 3.91 -2.11 4.77
C LEU A 96 5.27 -2.38 5.41
N GLN A 97 6.36 -2.13 4.68
CA GLN A 97 7.72 -2.27 5.19
C GLN A 97 7.94 -1.44 6.48
N LYS A 98 7.55 -0.15 6.46
CA LYS A 98 7.67 0.74 7.62
C LYS A 98 6.79 0.36 8.80
N ALA A 99 5.70 -0.37 8.56
CA ALA A 99 4.86 -0.93 9.60
C ALA A 99 5.42 -2.23 10.20
N GLY A 100 6.54 -2.75 9.68
CA GLY A 100 7.12 -4.04 10.05
C GLY A 100 6.45 -5.24 9.37
N ASP A 101 5.47 -5.01 8.48
CA ASP A 101 4.82 -6.06 7.70
C ASP A 101 5.65 -6.40 6.46
N TRP A 102 6.78 -7.05 6.69
CA TRP A 102 7.72 -7.46 5.65
C TRP A 102 7.11 -8.44 4.66
N MET A 103 6.31 -9.40 5.14
CA MET A 103 5.67 -10.40 4.26
C MET A 103 4.62 -9.75 3.36
N GLY A 104 3.80 -8.84 3.89
CA GLY A 104 2.86 -8.07 3.07
C GLY A 104 3.56 -7.17 2.06
N ALA A 105 4.67 -6.53 2.46
CA ALA A 105 5.49 -5.72 1.55
C ALA A 105 6.06 -6.56 0.40
N LEU A 106 6.64 -7.71 0.72
CA LEU A 106 7.22 -8.66 -0.22
C LEU A 106 6.15 -9.23 -1.17
N ASP A 107 5.03 -9.74 -0.66
CA ASP A 107 3.91 -10.24 -1.48
C ASP A 107 3.35 -9.16 -2.43
N MET A 108 3.18 -7.94 -1.93
CA MET A 108 2.73 -6.83 -2.77
C MET A 108 3.72 -6.49 -3.88
N ALA A 109 5.02 -6.48 -3.59
CA ALA A 109 6.06 -6.23 -4.57
C ALA A 109 6.11 -7.32 -5.65
N MET A 110 5.86 -8.58 -5.28
CA MET A 110 5.79 -9.70 -6.25
C MET A 110 4.57 -9.61 -7.16
N LYS A 111 3.39 -9.32 -6.59
CA LYS A 111 2.17 -9.08 -7.39
C LYS A 111 2.35 -7.93 -8.38
N LEU A 112 3.09 -6.89 -7.99
CA LEU A 112 3.45 -5.79 -8.89
C LEU A 112 4.40 -6.26 -10.00
N TYR A 113 5.45 -7.01 -9.66
CA TYR A 113 6.42 -7.58 -10.61
C TYR A 113 5.80 -8.52 -11.63
N ASP A 114 4.82 -9.32 -11.22
CA ASP A 114 4.08 -10.23 -12.10
C ASP A 114 3.01 -9.51 -12.95
N GLY A 115 2.75 -8.23 -12.68
CA GLY A 115 1.75 -7.44 -13.39
C GLY A 115 0.30 -7.72 -12.97
N HIS A 116 0.08 -8.32 -11.79
CA HIS A 116 -1.25 -8.66 -11.27
C HIS A 116 -1.93 -7.53 -10.48
N SER A 117 -1.23 -6.42 -10.25
CA SER A 117 -1.73 -5.30 -9.44
C SER A 117 -2.69 -4.38 -10.22
N HIS A 118 -3.77 -3.94 -9.57
CA HIS A 118 -4.74 -3.00 -10.15
C HIS A 118 -4.74 -1.65 -9.42
N GLY A 119 -5.12 -0.60 -10.14
CA GLY A 119 -5.32 0.74 -9.57
C GLY A 119 -4.05 1.35 -9.00
N VAL A 120 -2.89 1.02 -9.56
CA VAL A 120 -1.58 1.51 -9.13
C VAL A 120 -1.11 2.59 -10.10
N ILE A 121 -0.50 3.64 -9.57
CA ILE A 121 0.06 4.74 -10.36
C ILE A 121 1.59 4.64 -10.42
N ASP A 122 2.18 5.33 -11.39
CA ASP A 122 3.63 5.42 -11.63
C ASP A 122 4.31 4.09 -12.00
N LEU A 123 3.54 3.13 -12.54
CA LEU A 123 4.05 1.89 -13.12
C LEU A 123 4.14 2.02 -14.66
N PRO A 124 5.16 1.43 -15.30
CA PRO A 124 5.17 1.27 -16.76
C PRO A 124 3.97 0.45 -17.27
N ARG A 125 3.67 0.58 -18.57
CA ARG A 125 2.49 -0.08 -19.18
C ARG A 125 2.75 -1.53 -19.63
N THR A 126 4.00 -1.90 -19.85
CA THR A 126 4.38 -3.25 -20.32
C THR A 126 5.00 -4.04 -19.18
N THR A 127 4.73 -5.34 -19.13
CA THR A 127 5.24 -6.23 -18.08
C THR A 127 6.76 -6.21 -18.00
N ASP A 128 7.47 -6.16 -19.13
CA ASP A 128 8.93 -6.14 -19.13
C ASP A 128 9.48 -4.86 -18.49
N ALA A 129 8.92 -3.69 -18.84
CA ALA A 129 9.31 -2.43 -18.22
C ALA A 129 8.94 -2.35 -16.74
N ILE A 130 7.81 -2.97 -16.34
CA ILE A 130 7.43 -3.12 -14.92
C ILE A 130 8.51 -3.91 -14.18
N ARG A 131 8.89 -5.07 -14.71
CA ARG A 131 9.92 -5.93 -14.11
C ARG A 131 11.25 -5.20 -13.97
N GLU A 132 11.71 -4.53 -15.03
CA GLU A 132 12.94 -3.73 -14.99
C GLU A 132 12.87 -2.61 -13.94
N SER A 133 11.73 -1.92 -13.83
CA SER A 133 11.55 -0.83 -12.86
C SER A 133 11.47 -1.31 -11.41
N ILE A 134 10.89 -2.48 -11.16
CA ILE A 134 10.67 -3.01 -9.80
C ILE A 134 11.86 -3.83 -9.32
N MET A 135 12.60 -4.50 -10.22
CA MET A 135 13.70 -5.41 -9.88
C MET A 135 14.68 -4.83 -8.85
N PRO A 136 15.24 -3.61 -9.01
CA PRO A 136 16.18 -3.06 -8.03
C PRO A 136 15.56 -2.90 -6.64
N PHE A 137 14.27 -2.57 -6.59
CA PHE A 137 13.53 -2.39 -5.35
C PHE A 137 13.17 -3.73 -4.69
N LEU A 138 12.82 -4.76 -5.46
CA LEU A 138 12.59 -6.11 -4.93
C LEU A 138 13.86 -6.68 -4.30
N VAL A 139 15.00 -6.49 -4.95
CA VAL A 139 16.31 -6.85 -4.42
C VAL A 139 16.60 -6.15 -3.10
N GLU A 140 16.44 -4.83 -3.06
CA GLU A 140 16.60 -4.03 -1.84
C GLU A 140 15.69 -4.54 -0.71
N LEU A 141 14.44 -4.88 -1.04
CA LEU A 141 13.44 -5.33 -0.08
C LEU A 141 13.76 -6.72 0.49
N VAL A 142 14.16 -7.68 -0.35
CA VAL A 142 14.53 -9.04 0.09
C VAL A 142 15.79 -9.00 0.94
N THR A 143 16.82 -8.28 0.51
CA THR A 143 18.06 -8.15 1.29
C THR A 143 17.81 -7.44 2.62
N GLY A 144 17.00 -6.37 2.62
CA GLY A 144 16.60 -5.65 3.83
C GLY A 144 15.79 -6.52 4.80
N TYR A 145 14.90 -7.37 4.29
CA TYR A 145 14.19 -8.35 5.13
C TYR A 145 15.16 -9.31 5.84
N VAL A 146 16.11 -9.87 5.09
CA VAL A 146 17.12 -10.78 5.66
C VAL A 146 17.92 -10.06 6.76
N ASP A 147 18.37 -8.83 6.50
CA ASP A 147 19.12 -8.02 7.47
C ASP A 147 18.32 -7.71 8.75
N GLU A 148 17.07 -7.30 8.60
CA GLU A 148 16.19 -6.99 9.73
C GLU A 148 15.99 -8.23 10.60
N VAL A 149 15.70 -9.38 10.00
CA VAL A 149 15.45 -10.62 10.77
C VAL A 149 16.74 -11.13 11.40
N PHE A 150 17.89 -11.08 10.72
CA PHE A 150 19.17 -11.47 11.31
C PHE A 150 19.54 -10.58 12.49
N SER A 151 19.33 -9.27 12.37
CA SER A 151 19.50 -8.31 13.46
C SER A 151 18.60 -8.66 14.65
N TYR A 152 17.32 -8.95 14.38
CA TYR A 152 16.37 -9.36 15.41
C TYR A 152 16.79 -10.66 16.11
N ILE A 153 17.18 -11.70 15.35
CA ILE A 153 17.66 -12.97 15.92
C ILE A 153 18.87 -12.73 16.83
N SER A 154 19.82 -11.92 16.38
CA SER A 154 21.02 -11.59 17.15
C SER A 154 20.70 -10.88 18.46
N VAL A 155 19.78 -9.90 18.44
CA VAL A 155 19.34 -9.17 19.64
C VAL A 155 18.57 -10.09 20.59
N ALA A 156 17.63 -10.89 20.08
CA ALA A 156 16.86 -11.84 20.87
C ALA A 156 17.77 -12.85 21.56
N PHE A 157 18.78 -13.36 20.84
CA PHE A 157 19.77 -14.29 21.38
C PHE A 157 20.62 -13.69 22.50
N CYS A 158 21.17 -12.49 22.31
CA CYS A 158 21.94 -11.79 23.35
C CYS A 158 21.12 -11.61 24.63
N SER A 159 19.83 -11.24 24.50
CA SER A 159 18.93 -11.06 25.64
C SER A 159 18.60 -12.35 26.40
N GLN A 160 18.75 -13.52 25.76
CA GLN A 160 18.54 -14.84 26.37
C GLN A 160 19.81 -15.41 26.99
N ILE A 161 21.00 -15.13 26.45
CA ILE A 161 22.28 -15.50 27.08
C ILE A 161 22.40 -14.87 28.47
N GLU A 162 22.04 -13.59 28.63
CA GLU A 162 22.03 -12.92 29.94
C GLU A 162 21.13 -13.63 30.98
N LYS A 163 20.08 -14.32 30.52
CA LYS A 163 19.16 -15.09 31.37
C LYS A 163 19.65 -16.52 31.63
N LEU A 164 20.34 -17.13 30.67
CA LEU A 164 20.84 -18.51 30.73
C LEU A 164 22.15 -18.65 31.51
N GLN A 165 22.95 -17.58 31.66
CA GLN A 165 24.13 -17.59 32.54
C GLN A 165 23.80 -17.86 34.03
N LEU A 166 22.52 -17.93 34.40
CA LEU A 166 22.03 -18.36 35.72
C LEU A 166 21.62 -19.84 35.83
N ALA A 167 21.58 -20.62 34.73
CA ALA A 167 21.10 -21.99 34.73
C ALA A 167 22.14 -22.96 34.14
N ASP A 168 22.48 -23.99 34.92
CA ASP A 168 23.59 -24.91 34.69
C ASP A 168 23.43 -25.77 33.40
N ASN A 169 24.56 -26.05 32.75
CA ASN A 169 24.68 -26.57 31.39
C ASN A 169 24.78 -28.10 31.37
N THR A 170 23.69 -28.83 31.09
CA THR A 170 23.80 -30.21 30.56
C THR A 170 22.51 -30.70 29.90
N LYS A 171 22.31 -30.36 28.61
CA LYS A 171 21.56 -31.08 27.57
C LYS A 171 21.48 -30.17 26.33
N GLU A 172 21.36 -30.75 25.13
CA GLU A 172 21.13 -30.00 23.89
C GLU A 172 20.06 -28.94 24.13
N ASN A 173 20.46 -27.69 24.03
CA ASN A 173 19.67 -26.58 24.53
C ASN A 173 18.51 -26.38 23.54
N PRO A 174 17.22 -26.54 23.93
CA PRO A 174 16.08 -26.38 23.02
C PRO A 174 16.06 -25.01 22.32
N PHE A 175 16.75 -24.02 22.90
CA PHE A 175 17.02 -22.71 22.32
C PHE A 175 17.81 -22.74 21.00
N HIS A 176 18.80 -23.62 20.84
CA HIS A 176 19.54 -23.74 19.57
C HIS A 176 18.66 -24.25 18.44
N THR A 177 17.70 -25.13 18.75
CA THR A 177 16.72 -25.63 17.77
C THR A 177 15.80 -24.51 17.30
N GLU A 178 15.28 -23.69 18.22
CA GLU A 178 14.39 -22.57 17.87
C GLU A 178 15.08 -21.51 16.99
N ILE A 179 16.35 -21.19 17.26
CA ILE A 179 17.14 -20.25 16.46
C ILE A 179 17.41 -20.80 15.05
N ASN A 180 17.75 -22.09 14.95
CA ASN A 180 17.95 -22.74 13.66
C ASN A 180 16.67 -22.75 12.83
N GLU A 181 15.50 -22.92 13.47
CA GLU A 181 14.21 -22.80 12.78
C GLU A 181 13.93 -21.38 12.28
N GLN A 182 14.31 -20.33 13.03
CA GLN A 182 14.18 -18.95 12.56
C GLN A 182 15.06 -18.70 11.32
N TYR A 183 16.32 -19.13 11.35
CA TYR A 183 17.20 -19.03 10.18
C TYR A 183 16.67 -19.83 9.00
N ALA A 184 16.17 -21.06 9.22
CA ALA A 184 15.58 -21.87 8.16
C ALA A 184 14.35 -21.18 7.52
N ARG A 185 13.51 -20.51 8.32
CA ARG A 185 12.38 -19.73 7.80
C ARG A 185 12.83 -18.57 6.91
N VAL A 186 13.81 -17.77 7.36
CA VAL A 186 14.36 -16.65 6.57
C VAL A 186 14.99 -17.15 5.27
N GLY A 187 15.74 -18.25 5.35
CA GLY A 187 16.35 -18.89 4.18
C GLY A 187 15.29 -19.36 3.18
N GLY A 188 14.21 -19.97 3.66
CA GLY A 188 13.08 -20.39 2.80
C GLY A 188 12.46 -19.21 2.05
N VAL A 189 12.16 -18.11 2.74
CA VAL A 189 11.63 -16.89 2.12
C VAL A 189 12.63 -16.32 1.11
N ALA A 190 13.91 -16.18 1.47
CA ALA A 190 14.91 -15.67 0.54
C ALA A 190 15.02 -16.50 -0.75
N VAL A 191 15.01 -17.83 -0.63
CA VAL A 191 15.04 -18.75 -1.78
C VAL A 191 13.80 -18.57 -2.65
N GLU A 192 12.61 -18.57 -2.05
CA GLU A 192 11.34 -18.44 -2.78
C GLU A 192 11.32 -17.16 -3.64
N PHE A 193 11.69 -16.03 -3.05
CA PHE A 193 11.65 -14.74 -3.73
C PHE A 193 12.75 -14.62 -4.79
N CYS A 194 14.01 -14.95 -4.44
CA CYS A 194 15.13 -14.85 -5.37
C CYS A 194 14.98 -15.77 -6.58
N VAL A 195 14.43 -16.98 -6.40
CA VAL A 195 14.14 -17.89 -7.51
C VAL A 195 13.06 -17.31 -8.41
N HIS A 196 11.97 -16.78 -7.86
CA HIS A 196 10.86 -16.23 -8.65
C HIS A 196 11.27 -15.02 -9.49
N ILE A 197 12.12 -14.13 -8.97
CA ILE A 197 12.63 -12.98 -9.72
C ILE A 197 13.88 -13.30 -10.56
N ASN A 198 14.30 -14.58 -10.61
CA ASN A 198 15.51 -15.05 -11.31
C ASN A 198 16.78 -14.28 -10.91
N ARG A 199 16.93 -13.99 -9.61
CA ARG A 199 18.11 -13.35 -9.01
C ARG A 199 18.85 -14.31 -8.08
N ILE A 200 19.30 -15.41 -8.67
CA ILE A 200 20.07 -16.46 -8.00
C ILE A 200 21.46 -15.96 -7.59
N ASP A 201 21.99 -14.97 -8.30
CA ASP A 201 23.22 -14.26 -7.95
C ASP A 201 23.13 -13.65 -6.55
N ILE A 202 22.07 -12.90 -6.24
CA ILE A 202 21.90 -12.29 -4.90
C ILE A 202 21.74 -13.36 -3.82
N LEU A 203 21.03 -14.44 -4.14
CA LEU A 203 20.80 -15.53 -3.20
C LEU A 203 22.11 -16.16 -2.74
N PHE A 204 23.04 -16.44 -3.67
CA PHE A 204 24.29 -17.14 -3.36
C PHE A 204 25.47 -16.21 -3.03
N ASP A 205 25.45 -14.97 -3.50
CA ASP A 205 26.54 -14.01 -3.25
C ASP A 205 26.29 -13.23 -1.94
N ASP A 206 25.16 -12.53 -1.85
CA ASP A 206 24.90 -11.63 -0.71
C ASP A 206 24.23 -12.36 0.45
N ILE A 207 23.13 -13.07 0.17
CA ILE A 207 22.28 -13.65 1.22
C ILE A 207 22.98 -14.86 1.85
N PHE A 208 23.41 -15.82 1.03
CA PHE A 208 24.06 -17.03 1.52
C PHE A 208 25.32 -16.73 2.35
N THR A 209 26.11 -15.72 1.96
CA THR A 209 27.29 -15.29 2.73
C THR A 209 26.92 -14.92 4.17
N LYS A 210 25.78 -14.25 4.41
CA LYS A 210 25.30 -13.94 5.76
C LYS A 210 25.00 -15.20 6.57
N PHE A 211 24.38 -16.22 5.96
CA PHE A 211 24.15 -17.50 6.63
C PHE A 211 25.45 -18.22 6.98
N THR A 212 26.45 -18.19 6.08
CA THR A 212 27.75 -18.82 6.35
C THR A 212 28.51 -18.12 7.48
N ALA A 213 28.40 -16.79 7.57
CA ALA A 213 29.05 -16.02 8.63
C ALA A 213 28.50 -16.39 10.03
N VAL A 214 27.21 -16.70 10.13
CA VAL A 214 26.59 -17.16 11.38
C VAL A 214 27.03 -18.57 11.77
N GLN A 215 27.25 -19.48 10.80
CA GLN A 215 27.71 -20.84 11.10
C GLN A 215 29.18 -20.93 11.54
N GLN A 216 29.99 -19.91 11.25
CA GLN A 216 31.41 -19.86 11.57
C GLN A 216 31.73 -19.11 12.88
N GLY A 217 30.75 -18.44 13.49
CA GLY A 217 30.88 -17.72 14.77
C GLY A 217 30.31 -18.52 15.94
#